data_AF-A0A3G9GE61-F1
#
_entry.id   AF-A0A3G9GE61-F1
#
_cell.length_a   1.000
_cell.length_b   1.000
_cell.length_c   1.000
_cell.angle_alpha   90.00
_cell.angle_beta   90.00
_cell.angle_gamma   90.00
#
_symmetry.space_group_name_H-M   'P 1'
#
loop_
_entity.id
_entity.type
_entity.pdbx_description
1 polymer ?
#
loop_
_entity_poly.entity_id
_entity_poly.type
_entity_poly.pdbx_seq_one_letter_code
_entity_poly.pdbx_strand_id
1 'polypeptide(L)'
;MNIFNIKQGHTMYYELATLTLPFGTTAQAAQNVQAYTSDAAAGGELLGCWYSDIGQLNQLLVLRGFDSLAALEAEQQRTRLSADPYGCGSLATSIDRQAYQAFPWMAPLRPSSESGISGPVYEIRTYGIKTGGLQHTMDLWQEYLPPRSALSPCLVAMFALQGPLRFTNIWAYASVDERSRIRGEAVAAGIWPPKGGPAWLTTDMHSTIALPTAVSPLK
;
A
#
# COMPACT_ATOMS: atom_id res chain seq x y z
N MET A 1 15.03 -27.90 14.20
CA MET A 1 14.25 -28.37 13.04
C MET A 1 14.01 -27.15 12.16
N ASN A 2 14.77 -27.02 11.08
CA ASN A 2 14.71 -25.87 10.18
C ASN A 2 13.43 -25.93 9.35
N ILE A 3 12.52 -24.97 9.53
CA ILE A 3 11.27 -24.85 8.76
C ILE A 3 11.15 -23.42 8.21
N PHE A 4 12.13 -22.98 7.43
CA PHE A 4 11.98 -21.82 6.54
C PHE A 4 12.60 -22.17 5.21
N ASN A 5 12.00 -23.13 4.51
CA ASN A 5 12.23 -23.28 3.08
C ASN A 5 11.08 -22.59 2.33
N ILE A 6 10.94 -21.28 2.59
CA ILE A 6 10.20 -20.39 1.69
C ILE A 6 11.09 -20.32 0.45
N LYS A 7 10.64 -20.85 -0.68
CA LYS A 7 11.28 -20.59 -1.98
C LYS A 7 11.53 -19.08 -2.05
N GLN A 8 12.79 -18.65 -2.15
CA GLN A 8 13.14 -17.23 -2.16
C GLN A 8 12.50 -16.55 -3.38
N GLY A 9 11.26 -16.11 -3.22
CA GLY A 9 10.70 -15.03 -4.03
C GLY A 9 11.47 -13.76 -3.68
N HIS A 10 11.71 -12.90 -4.66
CA HIS A 10 12.29 -11.58 -4.42
C HIS A 10 11.41 -10.86 -3.39
N THR A 11 11.92 -10.69 -2.17
CA THR A 11 11.20 -9.99 -1.12
C THR A 11 11.25 -8.50 -1.42
N MET A 12 10.09 -7.91 -1.69
CA MET A 12 9.96 -6.48 -1.94
C MET A 12 9.62 -5.72 -0.67
N TYR A 13 10.21 -4.54 -0.56
CA TYR A 13 9.96 -3.59 0.51
C TYR A 13 9.21 -2.39 -0.05
N TYR A 14 8.38 -1.78 0.79
CA TYR A 14 7.53 -0.68 0.36
C TYR A 14 7.56 0.45 1.38
N GLU A 15 7.44 1.67 0.86
CA GLU A 15 7.10 2.83 1.64
C GLU A 15 5.73 3.33 1.21
N LEU A 16 4.81 3.50 2.16
CA LEU A 16 3.58 4.27 1.96
C LEU A 16 3.71 5.57 2.76
N ALA A 17 3.89 6.68 2.05
CA ALA A 17 3.95 8.00 2.62
C ALA A 17 2.60 8.72 2.45
N THR A 18 2.17 9.41 3.49
CA THR A 18 0.94 10.20 3.50
C THR A 18 1.29 11.65 3.80
N LEU A 19 1.09 12.53 2.81
CA LEU A 19 1.30 13.96 2.93
C LEU A 19 -0.05 14.63 3.16
N THR A 20 -0.20 15.35 4.27
CA THR A 20 -1.37 16.22 4.50
C THR A 20 -1.10 17.57 3.85
N LEU A 21 -2.04 18.04 3.02
CA LEU A 21 -1.85 19.18 2.13
C LEU A 21 -2.89 20.28 2.37
N PRO A 22 -2.55 21.56 2.08
CA PRO A 22 -3.54 22.62 1.97
C PRO A 22 -4.51 22.39 0.82
N PHE A 23 -5.72 22.98 0.92
CA PHE A 23 -6.73 22.90 -0.14
C PHE A 23 -6.19 23.35 -1.50
N GLY A 24 -6.53 22.61 -2.55
CA GLY A 24 -6.17 22.95 -3.93
C GLY A 24 -4.71 22.69 -4.32
N THR A 25 -3.88 22.13 -3.42
CA THR A 25 -2.45 21.92 -3.71
C THR A 25 -2.10 20.50 -4.16
N THR A 26 -3.05 19.57 -4.18
CA THR A 26 -2.84 18.15 -4.55
C THR A 26 -2.15 17.97 -5.90
N ALA A 27 -2.57 18.72 -6.92
CA ALA A 27 -1.99 18.59 -8.26
C ALA A 27 -0.51 19.03 -8.30
N GLN A 28 -0.18 20.14 -7.63
CA GLN A 28 1.20 20.61 -7.51
C GLN A 28 2.06 19.63 -6.71
N ALA A 29 1.55 19.14 -5.58
CA ALA A 29 2.26 18.17 -4.76
C ALA A 29 2.51 16.86 -5.52
N ALA A 30 1.55 16.39 -6.33
CA ALA A 30 1.73 15.22 -7.17
C ALA A 30 2.83 15.41 -8.24
N GLN A 31 2.88 16.58 -8.89
CA GLN A 31 3.96 16.92 -9.83
C GLN A 31 5.32 16.97 -9.12
N ASN A 32 5.38 17.53 -7.91
CA ASN A 32 6.61 17.57 -7.12
C ASN A 32 7.08 16.16 -6.74
N VAL A 33 6.16 15.28 -6.33
CA VAL A 33 6.45 13.87 -6.08
C VAL A 33 7.01 13.19 -7.33
N GLN A 34 6.38 13.39 -8.49
CA GLN A 34 6.85 12.80 -9.75
C GLN A 34 8.28 13.25 -10.08
N ALA A 35 8.55 14.55 -9.98
CA ALA A 35 9.88 15.11 -10.21
C ALA A 35 10.90 14.54 -9.20
N TYR A 36 10.53 14.51 -7.92
CA TYR A 36 11.35 13.98 -6.84
C TYR A 36 11.72 12.51 -7.06
N THR A 37 10.76 11.66 -7.42
CA THR A 37 11.01 10.22 -7.61
C THR A 37 11.71 9.89 -8.93
N SER A 38 11.75 10.84 -9.86
CA SER A 38 12.49 10.69 -11.13
C SER A 38 13.94 11.19 -11.03
N ASP A 39 14.31 11.83 -9.92
CA ASP A 39 15.68 12.29 -9.67
C ASP A 39 16.63 11.11 -9.46
N ALA A 40 17.82 11.16 -10.04
CA ALA A 40 18.80 10.07 -9.98
C ALA A 40 19.30 9.76 -8.56
N ALA A 41 19.21 10.73 -7.64
CA ALA A 41 19.56 10.53 -6.24
C ALA A 41 18.40 9.96 -5.41
N ALA A 42 17.19 9.85 -5.96
CA ALA A 42 16.06 9.29 -5.26
C ALA A 42 16.06 7.76 -5.27
N GLY A 43 15.89 7.17 -4.09
CA GLY A 43 15.68 5.74 -3.97
C GLY A 43 14.22 5.34 -4.19
N GLY A 44 14.05 4.12 -4.70
CA GLY A 44 12.76 3.45 -4.85
C GLY A 44 11.99 3.83 -6.11
N GLU A 45 11.21 2.88 -6.62
CA GLU A 45 10.34 3.05 -7.77
C GLU A 45 9.01 3.66 -7.31
N LEU A 46 8.55 4.75 -7.95
CA LEU A 46 7.18 5.23 -7.73
C LEU A 46 6.19 4.22 -8.31
N LEU A 47 5.28 3.71 -7.48
CA LEU A 47 4.25 2.74 -7.90
C LEU A 47 2.87 3.38 -7.90
N GLY A 48 2.56 4.21 -6.91
CA GLY A 48 1.27 4.86 -6.78
C GLY A 48 1.37 6.27 -6.24
N CYS A 49 0.53 7.15 -6.77
CA CYS A 49 0.37 8.52 -6.27
C CYS A 49 -1.12 8.87 -6.30
N TRP A 50 -1.80 8.73 -5.17
CA TRP A 50 -3.25 8.87 -5.05
C TRP A 50 -3.62 10.02 -4.12
N TYR A 51 -4.84 10.53 -4.24
CA TYR A 51 -5.44 11.39 -3.23
C TYR A 51 -6.59 10.68 -2.53
N SER A 52 -6.78 10.96 -1.25
CA SER A 52 -7.88 10.42 -0.46
C SER A 52 -9.21 11.07 -0.86
N ASP A 53 -10.19 10.23 -1.19
CA ASP A 53 -11.56 10.62 -1.56
C ASP A 53 -12.55 10.30 -0.43
N ILE A 54 -12.52 9.07 0.09
CA ILE A 54 -13.27 8.67 1.29
C ILE A 54 -12.28 8.23 2.37
N GLY A 55 -12.34 8.90 3.52
CA GLY A 55 -11.40 8.73 4.62
C GLY A 55 -10.96 10.10 5.16
N GLN A 56 -9.73 10.20 5.64
CA GLN A 56 -9.16 11.49 6.00
C GLN A 56 -8.86 12.29 4.72
N LEU A 57 -9.47 13.47 4.59
CA LEU A 57 -9.36 14.33 3.41
C LEU A 57 -8.02 15.07 3.37
N ASN A 58 -7.74 15.70 2.22
CA ASN A 58 -6.54 16.50 1.97
C ASN A 58 -5.23 15.72 2.13
N GLN A 59 -5.25 14.42 1.79
CA GLN A 59 -4.09 13.56 1.86
C GLN A 59 -3.67 13.10 0.46
N LEU A 60 -2.37 13.23 0.18
CA LEU A 60 -1.70 12.60 -0.95
C LEU A 60 -0.95 11.36 -0.43
N LEU A 61 -1.27 10.19 -0.99
CA LEU A 61 -0.67 8.91 -0.67
C LEU A 61 0.34 8.54 -1.76
N VAL A 62 1.59 8.31 -1.37
CA VAL A 62 2.69 7.98 -2.26
C VAL A 62 3.21 6.59 -1.90
N LEU A 63 3.06 5.63 -2.81
CA LEU A 63 3.58 4.27 -2.66
C LEU A 63 4.85 4.12 -3.50
N ARG A 64 5.93 3.68 -2.85
CA ARG A 64 7.20 3.37 -3.50
C ARG A 64 7.66 1.96 -3.20
N GLY A 65 8.27 1.30 -4.19
CA GLY A 65 8.85 -0.04 -4.07
C GLY A 65 10.37 -0.02 -4.00
N PHE A 66 10.96 -0.94 -3.23
CA PHE A 66 12.39 -1.08 -3.02
C PHE A 66 12.82 -2.55 -3.08
N ASP A 67 13.92 -2.82 -3.78
CA ASP A 67 14.45 -4.18 -3.94
C ASP A 67 15.16 -4.73 -2.69
N SER A 68 15.47 -3.85 -1.72
CA SER A 68 16.13 -4.26 -0.47
C SER A 68 15.77 -3.35 0.70
N LEU A 69 15.86 -3.90 1.91
CA LEU A 69 15.69 -3.15 3.15
C LEU A 69 16.72 -2.02 3.26
N ALA A 70 17.98 -2.27 2.87
CA ALA A 70 19.04 -1.28 2.92
C ALA A 70 18.75 -0.06 2.01
N ALA A 71 18.18 -0.28 0.82
CA ALA A 71 17.77 0.81 -0.07
C ALA A 71 16.62 1.64 0.53
N LEU A 72 15.62 0.96 1.12
CA LEU A 72 14.53 1.63 1.83
C LEU A 72 15.04 2.46 3.02
N GLU A 73 15.92 1.89 3.85
CA GLU A 73 16.51 2.59 5.00
C GLU A 73 17.34 3.80 4.59
N ALA A 74 18.16 3.67 3.53
CA ALA A 74 18.96 4.77 3.00
C ALA A 74 18.08 5.94 2.52
N GLU A 75 17.01 5.63 1.80
CA GLU A 75 16.05 6.64 1.32
C GLU A 75 15.26 7.29 2.47
N GLN A 76 14.91 6.52 3.50
CA GLN A 76 14.28 7.06 4.71
C GLN A 76 15.21 8.00 5.48
N GLN A 77 16.51 7.73 5.52
CA GLN A 77 17.48 8.65 6.13
C GLN A 77 17.60 9.93 5.30
N ARG A 78 17.71 9.81 3.97
CA ARG A 78 17.77 10.97 3.06
C ARG A 78 16.55 11.87 3.19
N THR A 79 15.34 11.30 3.19
CA THR A 79 14.08 12.05 3.35
C THR A 79 13.93 12.66 4.74
N ARG A 80 14.41 11.98 5.81
CA ARG A 80 14.33 12.46 7.20
C ARG A 80 15.21 13.68 7.47
N LEU A 81 16.35 13.77 6.80
CA LEU A 81 17.29 14.88 6.92
C LEU A 81 17.02 16.00 5.90
N SER A 82 16.12 15.78 4.94
CA SER A 82 15.75 16.77 3.93
C SER A 82 14.78 17.81 4.49
N ALA A 83 14.98 19.07 4.12
CA ALA A 83 13.99 20.14 4.32
C ALA A 83 12.85 20.09 3.29
N ASP A 84 13.01 19.32 2.21
CA ASP A 84 12.05 19.22 1.10
C ASP A 84 11.77 17.75 0.70
N PRO A 85 11.33 16.89 1.64
CA PRO A 85 10.97 15.51 1.32
C PRO A 85 9.84 15.48 0.28
N TYR A 86 9.98 14.60 -0.72
CA TYR A 86 9.05 14.46 -1.85
C TYR A 86 8.86 15.74 -2.70
N GLY A 87 9.73 16.75 -2.55
CA GLY A 87 9.53 18.07 -3.15
C GLY A 87 8.37 18.86 -2.54
N CYS A 88 7.89 18.48 -1.35
CA CYS A 88 6.68 19.02 -0.75
C CYS A 88 6.92 19.68 0.63
N GLY A 89 8.17 19.99 1.02
CA GLY A 89 8.50 20.53 2.33
C GLY A 89 7.85 21.89 2.64
N SER A 90 7.65 22.73 1.63
CA SER A 90 6.95 24.02 1.77
C SER A 90 5.42 23.91 1.62
N LEU A 91 4.93 22.78 1.13
CA LEU A 91 3.51 22.53 0.84
C LEU A 91 2.84 21.69 1.93
N ALA A 92 3.45 20.59 2.32
CA ALA A 92 2.87 19.62 3.24
C ALA A 92 2.85 20.15 4.68
N THR A 93 1.70 20.06 5.31
CA THR A 93 1.53 20.41 6.73
C THR A 93 2.00 19.30 7.65
N SER A 94 1.94 18.05 7.18
CA SER A 94 2.53 16.90 7.84
C SER A 94 2.88 15.82 6.82
N ILE A 95 3.87 14.99 7.16
CA ILE A 95 4.28 13.84 6.36
C ILE A 95 4.45 12.66 7.31
N ASP A 96 3.61 11.65 7.14
CA ASP A 96 3.76 10.34 7.77
C ASP A 96 4.39 9.37 6.77
N ARG A 97 5.34 8.55 7.22
CA ARG A 97 6.03 7.55 6.37
C ARG A 97 6.01 6.21 7.07
N GLN A 98 5.49 5.21 6.39
CA GLN A 98 5.41 3.86 6.92
C GLN A 98 6.17 2.90 6.00
N ALA A 99 7.09 2.13 6.60
CA ALA A 99 7.85 1.11 5.90
C ALA A 99 7.24 -0.28 6.11
N TYR A 100 7.24 -1.05 5.05
CA TYR A 100 6.60 -2.35 4.98
C TYR A 100 7.47 -3.37 4.26
N GLN A 101 7.21 -4.62 4.57
CA GLN A 101 7.64 -5.76 3.77
C GLN A 101 6.39 -6.47 3.23
N ALA A 102 6.38 -6.81 1.94
CA ALA A 102 5.31 -7.63 1.39
C ALA A 102 5.24 -9.00 2.07
N PHE A 103 4.05 -9.60 2.06
CA PHE A 103 3.95 -11.02 2.38
C PHE A 103 4.88 -11.81 1.45
N PRO A 104 5.68 -12.77 1.95
CA PRO A 104 6.81 -13.33 1.21
C PRO A 104 6.46 -14.03 -0.12
N TRP A 105 5.20 -14.42 -0.29
CA TRP A 105 4.67 -15.12 -1.45
C TRP A 105 3.94 -14.21 -2.46
N MET A 106 3.81 -12.92 -2.15
CA MET A 106 3.24 -11.94 -3.08
C MET A 106 4.22 -11.67 -4.23
N ALA A 107 3.70 -11.60 -5.46
CA ALA A 107 4.47 -11.08 -6.58
C ALA A 107 4.81 -9.59 -6.34
N PRO A 108 5.97 -9.10 -6.82
CA PRO A 108 6.28 -7.67 -6.81
C PRO A 108 5.17 -6.85 -7.47
N LEU A 109 4.72 -5.78 -6.80
CA LEU A 109 3.79 -4.83 -7.41
C LEU A 109 4.51 -4.07 -8.53
N ARG A 110 3.82 -3.90 -9.66
CA ARG A 110 4.33 -3.21 -10.85
C ARG A 110 3.33 -2.16 -11.34
N PRO A 111 3.79 -1.11 -12.05
CA PRO A 111 2.93 -0.11 -12.68
C PRO A 111 1.84 -0.70 -13.58
N SER A 112 0.81 0.10 -13.92
CA SER A 112 -0.29 -0.35 -14.81
C SER A 112 0.23 -0.84 -16.17
N SER A 113 1.30 -0.21 -16.70
CA SER A 113 1.92 -0.57 -17.99
C SER A 113 2.52 -1.97 -18.03
N GLU A 114 2.87 -2.54 -16.87
CA GLU A 114 3.50 -3.86 -16.75
C GLU A 114 2.54 -4.91 -16.17
N SER A 115 1.67 -4.51 -15.24
CA SER A 115 0.74 -5.42 -14.56
C SER A 115 -0.60 -5.57 -15.28
N GLY A 116 -0.97 -4.61 -16.14
CA GLY A 116 -2.31 -4.52 -16.73
C GLY A 116 -3.42 -4.14 -15.74
N ILE A 117 -3.08 -3.89 -14.47
CA ILE A 117 -4.02 -3.44 -13.44
C ILE A 117 -4.20 -1.93 -13.60
N SER A 118 -5.43 -1.47 -13.80
CA SER A 118 -5.77 -0.05 -13.81
C SER A 118 -6.85 0.26 -12.78
N GLY A 119 -6.88 1.51 -12.31
CA GLY A 119 -7.94 2.01 -11.46
C GLY A 119 -9.22 2.29 -12.27
N PRO A 120 -10.06 3.24 -11.84
CA PRO A 120 -9.66 4.46 -11.14
C PRO A 120 -9.85 4.46 -9.62
N VAL A 121 -10.41 3.40 -9.01
CA VAL A 121 -10.69 3.39 -7.57
C VAL A 121 -9.77 2.43 -6.84
N TYR A 122 -9.06 2.93 -5.83
CA TYR A 122 -8.19 2.13 -4.98
C TYR A 122 -8.71 2.12 -3.54
N GLU A 123 -8.67 0.96 -2.89
CA GLU A 123 -8.97 0.84 -1.47
C GLU A 123 -7.71 0.42 -0.72
N ILE A 124 -7.25 1.28 0.19
CA ILE A 124 -6.09 1.03 1.05
C ILE A 124 -6.61 0.72 2.44
N ARG A 125 -6.34 -0.50 2.92
CA ARG A 125 -6.86 -1.00 4.20
C ARG A 125 -5.71 -1.37 5.11
N THR A 126 -5.74 -0.87 6.34
CA THR A 126 -4.74 -1.18 7.38
C THR A 126 -5.44 -1.80 8.57
N TYR A 127 -4.88 -2.89 9.07
CA TYR A 127 -5.42 -3.65 10.20
C TYR A 127 -4.33 -3.93 11.21
N GLY A 128 -4.58 -3.62 12.48
CA GLY A 128 -3.75 -4.11 13.56
C GLY A 128 -3.82 -5.64 13.67
N ILE A 129 -2.69 -6.25 14.04
CA ILE A 129 -2.57 -7.70 14.23
C ILE A 129 -2.33 -7.98 15.71
N LYS A 130 -3.01 -8.99 16.25
CA LYS A 130 -2.80 -9.46 17.62
C LYS A 130 -1.40 -10.08 17.76
N THR A 131 -0.85 -10.02 18.97
CA THR A 131 0.42 -10.68 19.29
C THR A 131 0.44 -12.14 18.82
N GLY A 132 1.48 -12.53 18.07
CA GLY A 132 1.61 -13.87 17.48
C GLY A 132 0.78 -14.13 16.22
N GLY A 133 -0.06 -13.19 15.78
CA GLY A 133 -1.01 -13.38 14.68
C GLY A 133 -0.45 -13.17 13.27
N LEU A 134 0.77 -12.66 13.11
CA LEU A 134 1.30 -12.30 11.78
C LEU A 134 1.42 -13.54 10.86
N GLN A 135 2.04 -14.62 11.32
CA GLN A 135 2.20 -15.83 10.50
C GLN A 135 0.85 -16.42 10.12
N HIS A 136 -0.07 -16.56 11.08
CA HIS A 136 -1.43 -17.01 10.82
C HIS A 136 -2.17 -16.13 9.80
N THR A 137 -1.96 -14.81 9.86
CA THR A 137 -2.53 -13.87 8.90
C THR A 137 -1.96 -14.12 7.50
N MET A 138 -0.65 -14.28 7.38
CA MET A 138 0.01 -14.56 6.09
C MET A 138 -0.45 -15.89 5.49
N ASP A 139 -0.54 -16.96 6.29
CA ASP A 139 -0.94 -18.28 5.81
C ASP A 139 -2.39 -18.28 5.31
N LEU A 140 -3.31 -17.69 6.08
CA LEU A 140 -4.71 -17.57 5.68
C LEU A 140 -4.89 -16.66 4.46
N TRP A 141 -4.13 -15.56 4.36
CA TRP A 141 -4.14 -14.75 3.14
C TRP A 141 -3.60 -15.54 1.95
N GLN A 142 -2.56 -16.35 2.10
CA GLN A 142 -2.01 -17.15 1.00
C GLN A 142 -3.04 -18.13 0.44
N GLU A 143 -3.81 -18.77 1.32
CA GLU A 143 -4.86 -19.71 0.96
C GLU A 143 -6.07 -19.04 0.29
N TYR A 144 -6.53 -17.91 0.84
CA TYR A 144 -7.80 -17.29 0.43
C TYR A 144 -7.66 -16.16 -0.59
N LEU A 145 -6.45 -15.64 -0.82
CA LEU A 145 -6.25 -14.55 -1.78
C LEU A 145 -6.57 -14.97 -3.23
N PRO A 146 -6.16 -16.13 -3.76
CA PRO A 146 -6.42 -16.48 -5.16
C PRO A 146 -7.90 -16.37 -5.60
N PRO A 147 -8.89 -16.99 -4.91
CA PRO A 147 -10.29 -16.85 -5.30
C PRO A 147 -10.81 -15.42 -5.09
N ARG A 148 -10.30 -14.67 -4.10
CA ARG A 148 -10.70 -13.27 -3.90
C ARG A 148 -10.14 -12.36 -4.99
N SER A 149 -8.89 -12.57 -5.42
CA SER A 149 -8.23 -11.82 -6.49
C SER A 149 -8.85 -12.04 -7.86
N ALA A 150 -9.54 -13.17 -8.06
CA ALA A 150 -10.36 -13.40 -9.26
C ALA A 150 -11.59 -12.49 -9.34
N LEU A 151 -12.06 -11.92 -8.21
CA LEU A 151 -13.17 -10.96 -8.20
C LEU A 151 -12.68 -9.52 -8.41
N SER A 152 -11.62 -9.12 -7.71
CA SER A 152 -10.95 -7.83 -7.95
C SER A 152 -9.46 -7.91 -7.60
N PRO A 153 -8.59 -7.18 -8.33
CA PRO A 153 -7.15 -7.25 -8.10
C PRO A 153 -6.74 -6.84 -6.69
N CYS A 154 -5.90 -7.66 -6.04
CA CYS A 154 -5.14 -7.28 -4.86
C CYS A 154 -3.73 -6.93 -5.31
N LEU A 155 -3.33 -5.69 -5.09
CA LEU A 155 -2.06 -5.16 -5.58
C LEU A 155 -0.91 -5.56 -4.68
N VAL A 156 -1.13 -5.45 -3.36
CA VAL A 156 -0.14 -5.81 -2.35
C VAL A 156 -0.85 -6.15 -1.05
N ALA A 157 -0.27 -7.08 -0.29
CA ALA A 157 -0.49 -7.26 1.13
C ALA A 157 0.87 -7.25 1.82
N MET A 158 1.05 -6.37 2.81
CA MET A 158 2.35 -6.06 3.39
C MET A 158 2.24 -5.74 4.88
N PHE A 159 3.20 -6.17 5.70
CA PHE A 159 3.22 -5.89 7.15
C PHE A 159 4.21 -4.79 7.48
N ALA A 160 3.86 -3.98 8.48
CA ALA A 160 4.70 -2.86 8.89
C ALA A 160 5.98 -3.35 9.57
N LEU A 161 7.10 -2.72 9.22
CA LEU A 161 8.41 -3.03 9.80
C LEU A 161 8.66 -2.29 11.12
N GLN A 162 7.93 -1.20 11.37
CA GLN A 162 8.05 -0.40 12.58
C GLN A 162 6.69 0.02 13.15
N GLY A 163 6.70 0.38 14.43
CA GLY A 163 5.51 0.78 15.17
C GLY A 163 4.63 -0.41 15.56
N PRO A 164 3.36 -0.16 15.92
CA PRO A 164 2.41 -1.22 16.25
C PRO A 164 2.26 -2.22 15.09
N LEU A 165 2.21 -3.52 15.42
CA LEU A 165 2.09 -4.59 14.45
C LEU A 165 0.76 -4.47 13.70
N ARG A 166 0.86 -4.26 12.38
CA ARG A 166 -0.26 -4.09 11.47
C ARG A 166 0.12 -4.60 10.09
N PHE A 167 -0.88 -4.90 9.28
CA PHE A 167 -0.68 -5.10 7.85
C PHE A 167 -1.59 -4.20 7.03
N THR A 168 -1.10 -3.82 5.87
CA THR A 168 -1.78 -2.97 4.89
C THR A 168 -1.96 -3.75 3.60
N ASN A 169 -3.12 -3.63 2.97
CA ASN A 169 -3.45 -4.23 1.69
C ASN A 169 -4.12 -3.20 0.79
N ILE A 170 -3.86 -3.31 -0.51
CA ILE A 170 -4.34 -2.38 -1.52
C ILE A 170 -5.09 -3.16 -2.58
N TRP A 171 -6.29 -2.69 -2.93
CA TRP A 171 -7.17 -3.29 -3.93
C TRP A 171 -7.54 -2.27 -4.98
N ALA A 172 -7.67 -2.70 -6.24
CA ALA A 172 -8.19 -1.86 -7.32
C ALA A 172 -9.61 -2.29 -7.71
N TYR A 173 -10.39 -1.30 -8.14
CA TYR A 173 -11.78 -1.44 -8.59
C TYR A 173 -12.06 -0.42 -9.70
N ALA A 174 -13.03 -0.75 -10.56
CA ALA A 174 -13.53 0.17 -11.59
C ALA A 174 -14.37 1.31 -10.99
N SER A 175 -15.03 1.09 -9.85
CA SER A 175 -15.82 2.11 -9.15
C SER A 175 -16.04 1.79 -7.67
N VAL A 176 -16.52 2.77 -6.89
CA VAL A 176 -16.93 2.57 -5.49
C VAL A 176 -18.15 1.64 -5.38
N ASP A 177 -19.03 1.67 -6.38
CA ASP A 177 -20.19 0.78 -6.47
C ASP A 177 -19.75 -0.67 -6.71
N GLU A 178 -18.82 -0.88 -7.65
CA GLU A 178 -18.23 -2.20 -7.90
C GLU A 178 -17.53 -2.74 -6.65
N ARG A 179 -16.74 -1.89 -5.98
CA ARG A 179 -16.10 -2.23 -4.71
C ARG A 179 -17.12 -2.73 -3.69
N SER A 180 -18.27 -2.06 -3.57
CA SER A 180 -19.32 -2.41 -2.61
C SER A 180 -20.02 -3.72 -3.00
N ARG A 181 -20.33 -3.90 -4.29
CA ARG A 181 -20.92 -5.12 -4.85
C ARG A 181 -20.01 -6.33 -4.62
N ILE A 182 -18.75 -6.27 -5.06
CA ILE A 182 -17.78 -7.38 -4.95
C ILE A 182 -17.57 -7.80 -3.50
N ARG A 183 -17.52 -6.85 -2.57
CA ARG A 183 -17.40 -7.17 -1.15
C ARG A 183 -18.63 -7.91 -0.61
N GLY A 184 -19.82 -7.48 -1.00
CA GLY A 184 -21.06 -8.18 -0.64
C GLY A 184 -21.09 -9.61 -1.18
N GLU A 185 -20.74 -9.77 -2.46
CA GLU A 185 -20.67 -11.08 -3.12
C GLU A 185 -19.62 -12.01 -2.48
N ALA A 186 -18.42 -11.50 -2.22
CA ALA A 186 -17.35 -12.29 -1.61
C ALA A 186 -17.72 -12.79 -0.20
N VAL A 187 -18.45 -11.98 0.58
CA VAL A 187 -18.97 -12.37 1.90
C VAL A 187 -20.09 -13.40 1.76
N ALA A 188 -21.07 -13.14 0.88
CA ALA A 188 -22.19 -14.06 0.65
C ALA A 188 -21.73 -15.43 0.15
N ALA A 189 -20.68 -15.47 -0.67
CA ALA A 189 -20.06 -16.69 -1.18
C ALA A 189 -19.09 -17.36 -0.19
N GLY A 190 -18.80 -16.74 0.97
CA GLY A 190 -17.83 -17.25 1.94
C GLY A 190 -16.38 -17.25 1.44
N ILE A 191 -16.08 -16.52 0.36
CA ILE A 191 -14.74 -16.37 -0.22
C ILE A 191 -13.90 -15.44 0.66
N TRP A 192 -14.52 -14.41 1.25
CA TRP A 192 -13.82 -13.41 2.05
C TRP A 192 -14.70 -12.83 3.16
N PRO A 193 -14.18 -12.56 4.38
CA PRO A 193 -12.79 -12.71 4.82
C PRO A 193 -12.35 -14.17 4.99
N PRO A 194 -11.03 -14.45 5.08
CA PRO A 194 -10.53 -15.79 5.36
C PRO A 194 -11.16 -16.36 6.62
N LYS A 195 -11.58 -17.62 6.59
CA LYS A 195 -12.20 -18.27 7.76
C LYS A 195 -11.19 -18.28 8.91
N GLY A 196 -11.59 -17.74 10.07
CA GLY A 196 -10.71 -17.60 11.23
C GLY A 196 -9.70 -16.44 11.14
N GLY A 197 -9.54 -15.80 9.98
CA GLY A 197 -8.64 -14.65 9.78
C GLY A 197 -8.94 -13.49 10.73
N PRO A 198 -10.20 -13.01 10.83
CA PRO A 198 -10.55 -11.92 11.74
C PRO A 198 -10.20 -12.17 13.20
N ALA A 199 -10.05 -13.43 13.64
CA ALA A 199 -9.68 -13.74 15.02
C ALA A 199 -8.26 -13.28 15.38
N TRP A 200 -7.39 -13.07 14.38
CA TRP A 200 -6.00 -12.63 14.53
C TRP A 200 -5.82 -11.11 14.42
N LEU A 201 -6.89 -10.37 14.12
CA LEU A 201 -6.84 -8.92 13.93
C LEU A 201 -7.33 -8.18 15.18
N THR A 202 -6.78 -6.99 15.44
CA THR A 202 -7.31 -6.08 16.45
C THR A 202 -8.50 -5.29 15.88
N THR A 203 -9.21 -4.55 16.72
CA THR A 203 -10.28 -3.65 16.26
C THR A 203 -9.76 -2.32 15.70
N ASP A 204 -8.44 -2.13 15.67
CA ASP A 204 -7.81 -0.97 15.05
C ASP A 204 -7.70 -1.21 13.53
N MET A 205 -8.70 -0.71 12.80
CA MET A 205 -8.88 -0.98 11.39
C MET A 205 -9.25 0.30 10.65
N HIS A 206 -8.52 0.60 9.57
CA HIS A 206 -8.74 1.77 8.74
C HIS A 206 -8.91 1.39 7.28
N SER A 207 -9.71 2.18 6.57
CA SER A 207 -9.99 2.00 5.14
C SER A 207 -10.09 3.37 4.49
N THR A 208 -9.30 3.58 3.45
CA THR A 208 -9.33 4.80 2.63
C THR A 208 -9.66 4.42 1.19
N ILE A 209 -10.63 5.11 0.58
CA ILE A 209 -10.81 5.10 -0.87
C ILE A 209 -9.96 6.23 -1.44
N ALA A 210 -9.10 5.88 -2.39
CA ALA A 210 -8.15 6.78 -3.00
C ALA A 210 -8.28 6.73 -4.52
N LEU A 211 -8.06 7.88 -5.17
CA LEU A 211 -8.15 8.05 -6.61
C LEU A 211 -6.78 8.46 -7.15
N PRO A 212 -6.34 7.93 -8.31
CA PRO A 212 -5.02 8.20 -8.84
C PRO A 212 -4.92 9.65 -9.31
N THR A 213 -3.79 10.27 -9.02
CA THR A 213 -3.40 11.52 -9.67
C THR A 213 -2.96 11.24 -11.11
N ALA A 214 -2.84 12.29 -11.94
CA ALA A 214 -2.40 12.15 -13.33
C ALA A 214 -1.00 11.51 -13.48
N VAL A 215 -0.16 11.64 -12.45
CA VAL A 215 1.21 11.13 -12.42
C VAL A 215 1.33 9.72 -11.84
N SER A 216 0.25 9.14 -11.29
CA SER A 216 0.28 7.80 -10.69
C SER A 216 0.65 6.75 -11.74
N PRO A 217 1.68 5.92 -11.51
CA PRO A 217 1.99 4.78 -12.38
C PRO A 217 0.92 3.68 -12.32
N LEU A 218 0.25 3.55 -11.17
CA LEU A 218 -1.01 2.82 -10.99
C LEU A 218 -2.19 3.78 -11.21
N LYS A 219 -2.53 4.03 -12.47
CA LYS A 219 -3.73 4.77 -12.91
C LYS A 219 -4.60 3.89 -13.79
#